data_AF-A0A536TXZ7-F1
#
_entry.id   AF-A0A536TXZ7-F1
#
_cell.length_a   1.000
_cell.length_b   1.000
_cell.length_c   1.000
_cell.angle_alpha   90.00
_cell.angle_beta   90.00
_cell.angle_gamma   90.00
#
_symmetry.space_group_name_H-M   'P 1'
#
loop_
_entity.id
_entity.type
_entity.pdbx_description
1 polymer ?
#
loop_
_entity_poly.entity_id
_entity_poly.type
_entity_poly.pdbx_seq_one_letter_code
_entity_poly.pdbx_strand_id
1 'polypeptide(L)'
;MLIAAVVLYLLVTIAIGLWAAMRVKNSKDYVVAGRSLPLYMNTATVFATWFGAESVLSVSVEFSKSGLGGIIADPFGSSVCLVIVALCFARAFYRMDLLTIGDFYRKRYGRAMELGTSVIIAISYLGWTAAQLTALGLVFSTLTNGAISLETGIVISGVIVLAYTIWGGMWSVAMTDLFQSVMIIVGLGVIAWFVGD
;
A
#
# COMPACT_ATOMS: atom_id res chain seq x y z
N MET A 1 -0.76 18.32 20.17
CA MET A 1 -2.00 18.09 19.38
C MET A 1 -1.74 17.18 18.18
N LEU A 2 -0.77 17.47 17.30
CA LEU A 2 -0.39 16.62 16.16
C LEU A 2 -0.03 15.17 16.54
N ILE A 3 0.86 14.97 17.52
CA ILE A 3 1.26 13.62 17.97
C ILE A 3 0.05 12.81 18.45
N ALA A 4 -0.87 13.44 19.19
CA ALA A 4 -2.08 12.76 19.67
C ALA A 4 -3.00 12.33 18.52
N ALA A 5 -3.14 13.16 17.47
CA ALA A 5 -3.90 12.81 16.28
C ALA A 5 -3.27 11.63 15.51
N VAL A 6 -1.93 11.60 15.41
CA VAL A 6 -1.19 10.50 14.76
C VAL A 6 -1.33 9.20 15.55
N VAL A 7 -1.20 9.27 16.88
CA VAL A 7 -1.41 8.10 17.76
C VAL A 7 -2.85 7.59 17.63
N LEU A 8 -3.84 8.49 17.63
CA LEU A 8 -5.24 8.11 17.43
C LEU A 8 -5.46 7.44 16.06
N TYR A 9 -4.89 7.99 15.00
CA TYR A 9 -4.95 7.41 13.65
C TYR A 9 -4.34 6.00 13.60
N LEU A 10 -3.16 5.80 14.20
CA LEU A 10 -2.52 4.49 14.28
C LEU A 10 -3.37 3.49 15.06
N LEU A 11 -3.93 3.90 16.21
CA LEU A 11 -4.81 3.06 17.02
C LEU A 11 -6.08 2.67 16.27
N VAL A 12 -6.72 3.60 15.57
CA VAL A 12 -7.91 3.33 14.74
C VAL A 12 -7.56 2.36 13.61
N THR A 13 -6.43 2.57 12.93
CA THR A 13 -5.97 1.69 11.85
C THR A 13 -5.72 0.26 12.36
N ILE A 14 -5.02 0.13 13.48
CA ILE A 14 -4.75 -1.16 14.11
C ILE A 14 -6.05 -1.82 14.56
N ALA A 15 -6.98 -1.07 15.16
CA ALA A 15 -8.27 -1.59 15.60
C ALA A 15 -9.11 -2.10 14.42
N ILE A 16 -9.17 -1.36 13.32
CA ILE A 16 -9.85 -1.78 12.08
C ILE A 16 -9.20 -3.06 11.53
N GLY A 17 -7.86 -3.10 11.48
CA GLY A 17 -7.12 -4.25 10.98
C GLY A 17 -7.35 -5.51 11.81
N LEU A 18 -7.22 -5.40 13.14
CA LEU A 18 -7.48 -6.51 14.07
C LEU A 18 -8.94 -6.97 14.03
N TRP A 19 -9.89 -6.04 13.88
CA TRP A 19 -11.31 -6.41 13.74
C TRP A 19 -11.58 -7.17 12.44
N ALA A 20 -10.99 -6.73 11.34
CA ALA A 20 -11.10 -7.39 10.05
C ALA A 20 -10.35 -8.73 10.01
N ALA A 21 -9.25 -8.87 10.78
CA ALA A 21 -8.51 -10.12 10.94
C ALA A 21 -9.39 -11.27 11.45
N MET A 22 -10.38 -10.96 12.31
CA MET A 22 -11.33 -11.95 12.82
C MET A 22 -12.19 -12.60 11.72
N ARG A 23 -12.22 -12.05 10.50
CA ARG A 23 -12.94 -12.62 9.35
C ARG A 23 -12.13 -13.67 8.60
N VAL A 24 -10.83 -13.80 8.86
CA VAL A 24 -9.95 -14.74 8.16
C VAL A 24 -10.04 -16.12 8.83
N LYS A 25 -10.53 -17.13 8.11
CA LYS A 25 -10.71 -18.50 8.65
C LYS A 25 -9.79 -19.55 8.03
N ASN A 26 -9.28 -19.31 6.83
CA ASN A 26 -8.43 -20.25 6.09
C ASN A 26 -7.34 -19.51 5.28
N SER A 27 -6.39 -20.26 4.71
CA SER A 27 -5.27 -19.68 3.95
C SER A 27 -5.70 -18.95 2.67
N LYS A 28 -6.80 -19.35 2.02
CA LYS A 28 -7.35 -18.62 0.85
C LYS A 28 -7.96 -17.30 1.27
N ASP A 29 -8.63 -17.24 2.41
CA ASP A 29 -9.15 -16.00 2.99
C ASP A 29 -8.00 -15.07 3.40
N TYR A 30 -6.90 -15.64 3.89
CA TYR A 30 -5.72 -14.87 4.26
C TYR A 30 -5.06 -14.21 3.04
N VAL A 31 -4.89 -14.94 1.92
CA VAL A 31 -4.14 -14.45 0.75
C VAL A 31 -5.02 -13.66 -0.22
N VAL A 32 -6.28 -14.07 -0.45
CA VAL A 32 -7.15 -13.47 -1.49
C VAL A 32 -8.52 -13.05 -0.96
N ALA A 33 -8.73 -13.01 0.37
CA ALA A 33 -10.01 -12.65 0.99
C ALA A 33 -11.21 -13.46 0.43
N GLY A 34 -10.95 -14.74 0.09
CA GLY A 34 -11.96 -15.62 -0.50
C GLY A 34 -12.51 -15.15 -1.84
N ARG A 35 -11.83 -14.19 -2.51
CA ARG A 35 -12.28 -13.47 -3.70
C ARG A 35 -13.67 -12.84 -3.55
N SER A 36 -14.00 -12.43 -2.33
CA SER A 36 -15.29 -11.85 -1.97
C SER A 36 -15.22 -10.34 -1.71
N LEU A 37 -14.07 -9.71 -1.96
CA LEU A 37 -13.89 -8.28 -1.79
C LEU A 37 -14.75 -7.51 -2.82
N PRO A 38 -15.62 -6.59 -2.35
CA PRO A 38 -16.35 -5.68 -3.21
C PRO A 38 -15.41 -4.81 -4.06
N LEU A 39 -15.90 -4.36 -5.22
CA LEU A 39 -15.12 -3.56 -6.15
C LEU A 39 -14.50 -2.31 -5.50
N TYR A 40 -15.27 -1.59 -4.67
CA TYR A 40 -14.78 -0.38 -4.01
C TYR A 40 -13.61 -0.65 -3.05
N MET A 41 -13.60 -1.79 -2.35
CA MET A 41 -12.48 -2.17 -1.48
C MET A 41 -11.25 -2.53 -2.30
N ASN A 42 -11.43 -3.30 -3.38
CA ASN A 42 -10.33 -3.64 -4.29
C ASN A 42 -9.72 -2.39 -4.94
N THR A 43 -10.55 -1.44 -5.39
CA THR A 43 -10.07 -0.17 -5.94
C THR A 43 -9.29 0.63 -4.90
N ALA A 44 -9.78 0.71 -3.66
CA ALA A 44 -9.08 1.39 -2.58
C ALA A 44 -7.74 0.71 -2.25
N THR A 45 -7.67 -0.62 -2.22
CA THR A 45 -6.41 -1.35 -2.03
C THR A 45 -5.41 -1.11 -3.15
N VAL A 46 -5.86 -1.16 -4.40
CA VAL A 46 -4.99 -0.87 -5.56
C VAL A 46 -4.49 0.57 -5.49
N PHE A 47 -5.36 1.52 -5.13
CA PHE A 47 -4.97 2.91 -4.93
C PHE A 47 -3.97 3.06 -3.78
N ALA A 48 -4.28 2.57 -2.58
CA ALA A 48 -3.42 2.66 -1.40
C ALA A 48 -2.05 2.00 -1.61
N THR A 49 -2.01 0.86 -2.33
CA THR A 49 -0.75 0.17 -2.64
C THR A 49 0.16 1.01 -3.54
N TRP A 50 -0.43 1.73 -4.50
CA TRP A 50 0.31 2.58 -5.42
C TRP A 50 0.63 3.96 -4.84
N PHE A 51 -0.27 4.48 -4.01
CA PHE A 51 -0.19 5.81 -3.42
C PHE A 51 0.65 5.79 -2.13
N GLY A 52 1.95 5.56 -2.30
CA GLY A 52 2.92 5.46 -1.20
C GLY A 52 3.50 6.80 -0.76
N ALA A 53 4.45 6.76 0.17
CA ALA A 53 5.14 7.95 0.65
C ALA A 53 5.93 8.68 -0.45
N GLU A 54 6.45 7.93 -1.43
CA GLU A 54 7.07 8.49 -2.63
C GLU A 54 6.08 9.33 -3.44
N SER A 55 4.86 8.83 -3.66
CA SER A 55 3.83 9.55 -4.41
C SER A 55 3.44 10.85 -3.72
N VAL A 56 3.43 10.89 -2.39
CA VAL A 56 3.10 12.12 -1.65
C VAL A 56 4.28 13.09 -1.59
N LEU A 57 5.47 12.61 -1.27
CA LEU A 57 6.63 13.47 -1.03
C LEU A 57 7.36 13.83 -2.33
N SER A 58 7.69 12.85 -3.17
CA SER A 58 8.49 13.05 -4.38
C SER A 58 7.71 13.75 -5.49
N VAL A 59 6.47 13.34 -5.76
CA VAL A 59 5.64 13.95 -6.83
C VAL A 59 5.32 15.41 -6.49
N SER A 60 5.09 15.73 -5.22
CA SER A 60 4.85 17.13 -4.80
C SER A 60 6.09 18.02 -5.03
N VAL A 61 7.29 17.48 -4.78
CA VAL A 61 8.55 18.18 -5.05
C VAL A 61 8.76 18.35 -6.55
N GLU A 62 8.50 17.32 -7.34
CA GLU A 62 8.65 17.38 -8.80
C GLU A 62 7.64 18.35 -9.43
N PHE A 63 6.39 18.33 -8.97
CA PHE A 63 5.38 19.30 -9.37
C PHE A 63 5.81 20.74 -9.07
N SER A 64 6.43 20.98 -7.90
CA SER A 64 6.92 22.31 -7.53
C SER A 64 8.08 22.79 -8.43
N LYS A 65 8.86 21.88 -9.02
CA LYS A 65 10.01 22.21 -9.89
C LYS A 65 9.63 22.31 -11.36
N SER A 66 8.84 21.36 -11.84
CA SER A 66 8.61 21.09 -13.27
C SER A 66 7.14 21.26 -13.68
N GLY A 67 6.27 21.65 -12.73
CA GLY A 67 4.83 21.79 -12.95
C GLY A 67 4.16 20.48 -13.37
N LEU A 68 3.04 20.61 -14.09
CA LEU A 68 2.30 19.45 -14.61
C LEU A 68 3.11 18.60 -15.59
N GLY A 69 4.11 19.19 -16.28
CA GLY A 69 4.95 18.48 -17.23
C GLY A 69 5.88 17.44 -16.58
N GLY A 70 6.29 17.67 -15.33
CA GLY A 70 7.15 16.73 -14.58
C GLY A 70 6.41 15.53 -14.01
N ILE A 71 5.08 15.60 -13.90
CA ILE A 71 4.24 14.59 -13.22
C ILE A 71 3.36 13.79 -14.20
N ILE A 72 3.74 13.73 -15.47
CA ILE A 72 3.00 12.96 -16.49
C ILE A 72 3.09 11.45 -16.19
N ALA A 73 4.24 10.98 -15.70
CA ALA A 73 4.43 9.58 -15.34
C ALA A 73 3.56 9.19 -14.15
N ASP A 74 3.64 9.95 -13.05
CA ASP A 74 2.86 9.74 -11.83
C ASP A 74 2.11 11.03 -11.45
N PRO A 75 0.78 11.00 -11.31
CA PRO A 75 -0.08 9.81 -11.23
C PRO A 75 -0.72 9.35 -12.55
N PHE A 76 -0.61 10.11 -13.63
CA PHE A 76 -1.45 9.89 -14.83
C PHE A 76 -1.05 8.62 -15.60
N GLY A 77 0.23 8.45 -15.93
CA GLY A 77 0.74 7.31 -16.68
C GLY A 77 0.53 5.99 -15.94
N SER A 78 0.88 5.95 -14.65
CA SER A 78 0.67 4.78 -13.79
C SER A 78 -0.80 4.40 -13.64
N SER A 79 -1.68 5.36 -13.39
CA SER A 79 -3.13 5.10 -13.28
C SER A 79 -3.73 4.53 -14.57
N VAL A 80 -3.37 5.10 -15.73
CA VAL A 80 -3.84 4.59 -17.03
C VAL A 80 -3.33 3.18 -17.28
N CYS A 81 -2.06 2.91 -16.97
CA CYS A 81 -1.47 1.57 -17.09
C CYS A 81 -2.23 0.55 -16.23
N LEU A 82 -2.54 0.88 -14.97
CA LEU A 82 -3.30 0.00 -14.08
C LEU A 82 -4.70 -0.32 -14.64
N VAL A 83 -5.40 0.67 -15.19
CA VAL A 83 -6.71 0.47 -15.81
C VAL A 83 -6.61 -0.43 -17.04
N ILE A 84 -5.63 -0.19 -17.92
CA ILE A 84 -5.42 -1.03 -19.11
C ILE A 84 -5.12 -2.47 -18.71
N VAL A 85 -4.23 -2.68 -17.74
CA VAL A 85 -3.88 -4.02 -17.25
C VAL A 85 -5.09 -4.71 -16.62
N ALA A 86 -5.89 -3.98 -15.83
CA ALA A 86 -7.11 -4.51 -15.25
C ALA A 86 -8.11 -4.94 -16.34
N LEU A 87 -8.34 -4.12 -17.37
CA LEU A 87 -9.29 -4.44 -18.45
C LEU A 87 -8.82 -5.62 -19.31
N CYS A 88 -7.53 -5.68 -19.64
CA CYS A 88 -6.97 -6.69 -20.54
C CYS A 88 -6.73 -8.04 -19.83
N PHE A 89 -6.19 -8.01 -18.62
CA PHE A 89 -5.65 -9.22 -17.98
C PHE A 89 -6.45 -9.71 -16.77
N ALA A 90 -7.20 -8.85 -16.07
CA ALA A 90 -7.87 -9.28 -14.84
C ALA A 90 -8.85 -10.44 -15.10
N ARG A 91 -9.64 -10.37 -16.18
CA ARG A 91 -10.58 -11.44 -16.53
C ARG A 91 -9.89 -12.77 -16.84
N ALA A 92 -8.73 -12.71 -17.50
CA ALA A 92 -7.94 -13.90 -17.82
C ALA A 92 -7.38 -14.54 -16.54
N PHE A 93 -6.75 -13.74 -15.67
CA PHE A 93 -6.18 -14.24 -14.42
C PHE A 93 -7.25 -14.76 -13.43
N TYR A 94 -8.40 -14.09 -13.36
CA TYR A 94 -9.50 -14.51 -12.47
C TYR A 94 -10.04 -15.89 -12.86
N ARG A 95 -10.05 -16.24 -14.15
CA ARG A 95 -10.48 -17.55 -14.65
C ARG A 95 -9.45 -18.67 -14.39
N MET A 96 -8.18 -18.33 -14.18
CA MET A 96 -7.11 -19.31 -14.00
C MET A 96 -7.00 -19.85 -12.57
N ASP A 97 -7.80 -19.35 -11.62
CA ASP A 97 -7.81 -19.75 -10.21
C ASP A 97 -6.40 -19.77 -9.58
N LEU A 98 -5.64 -18.70 -9.82
CA LEU A 98 -4.28 -18.53 -9.29
C LEU A 98 -4.33 -17.90 -7.90
N LEU A 99 -3.37 -18.25 -7.03
CA LEU A 99 -3.15 -17.55 -5.76
C LEU A 99 -2.03 -16.52 -5.89
N THR A 100 -1.00 -16.83 -6.67
CA THR A 100 0.14 -15.94 -6.93
C THR A 100 0.41 -15.80 -8.42
N ILE A 101 1.19 -14.77 -8.79
CA ILE A 101 1.73 -14.66 -10.15
C ILE A 101 2.70 -15.83 -10.43
N GLY A 102 3.40 -16.35 -9.41
CA GLY A 102 4.24 -17.54 -9.53
C GLY A 102 3.49 -18.77 -10.06
N ASP A 103 2.23 -18.95 -9.64
CA ASP A 103 1.37 -20.06 -10.12
C ASP A 103 1.11 -19.99 -11.63
N PHE A 104 1.04 -18.77 -12.20
CA PHE A 104 0.93 -18.60 -13.65
C PHE A 104 2.17 -19.17 -14.35
N TYR A 105 3.36 -18.78 -13.87
CA TYR A 105 4.62 -19.26 -14.43
C TYR A 105 4.80 -20.76 -14.22
N ARG A 106 4.31 -21.31 -13.10
CA ARG A 106 4.25 -22.76 -12.89
C ARG A 106 3.43 -23.46 -13.97
N LYS A 107 2.19 -23.00 -14.21
CA LYS A 107 1.29 -23.62 -15.20
C LYS A 107 1.84 -23.50 -16.62
N ARG A 108 2.54 -22.41 -16.93
CA ARG A 108 3.01 -22.12 -18.30
C ARG A 108 4.41 -22.64 -18.61
N TYR A 109 5.31 -22.67 -17.63
CA TYR A 109 6.76 -22.92 -17.81
C TYR A 109 7.36 -23.90 -16.80
N GLY A 110 6.57 -24.39 -15.84
CA GLY A 110 7.02 -25.37 -14.84
C GLY A 110 7.60 -24.77 -13.57
N ARG A 111 7.99 -25.65 -12.64
CA ARG A 111 8.34 -25.31 -11.25
C ARG A 111 9.63 -24.50 -11.10
N ALA A 112 10.58 -24.65 -12.02
CA ALA A 112 11.82 -23.87 -11.99
C ALA A 112 11.56 -22.37 -12.17
N MET A 113 10.65 -22.02 -13.09
CA MET A 113 10.27 -20.62 -13.34
C MET A 113 9.39 -20.06 -12.22
N GLU A 114 8.49 -20.86 -11.65
CA GLU A 114 7.72 -20.48 -10.45
C GLU A 114 8.64 -20.02 -9.30
N LEU A 115 9.68 -20.82 -8.99
CA LEU A 115 10.61 -20.51 -7.92
C LEU A 115 11.46 -19.28 -8.25
N GLY A 116 12.00 -19.22 -9.48
CA GLY A 116 12.80 -18.08 -9.94
C GLY A 116 12.02 -16.77 -9.87
N THR A 117 10.80 -16.73 -10.41
CA THR A 117 9.95 -15.54 -10.37
C THR A 117 9.56 -15.16 -8.95
N SER A 118 9.21 -16.11 -8.10
CA SER A 118 8.81 -15.83 -6.71
C SER A 118 9.95 -15.24 -5.88
N VAL A 119 11.17 -15.76 -6.06
CA VAL A 119 12.37 -15.23 -5.38
C VAL A 119 12.72 -13.83 -5.88
N ILE A 120 12.68 -13.61 -7.20
CA ILE A 120 12.97 -12.29 -7.77
C ILE A 120 11.98 -11.25 -7.25
N ILE A 121 10.67 -11.56 -7.29
CA ILE A 121 9.63 -10.67 -6.77
C ILE A 121 9.88 -10.37 -5.29
N ALA A 122 10.14 -11.39 -4.47
CA ALA A 122 10.38 -11.21 -3.03
C ALA A 122 11.56 -10.26 -2.77
N ILE A 123 12.68 -10.43 -3.49
CA ILE A 123 13.86 -9.57 -3.37
C ILE A 123 13.56 -8.15 -3.85
N SER A 124 12.87 -7.98 -4.98
CA SER A 124 12.50 -6.66 -5.51
C SER A 124 11.64 -5.86 -4.52
N TYR A 125 10.73 -6.51 -3.80
CA TYR A 125 9.87 -5.86 -2.81
C TYR A 125 10.61 -5.38 -1.55
N LEU A 126 11.81 -5.91 -1.26
CA LEU A 126 12.60 -5.45 -0.11
C LEU A 126 12.99 -3.97 -0.27
N GLY A 127 13.41 -3.56 -1.47
CA GLY A 127 13.78 -2.17 -1.74
C GLY A 127 12.59 -1.22 -1.59
N TRP A 128 11.44 -1.59 -2.16
CA TRP A 128 10.21 -0.82 -2.03
C TRP A 128 9.77 -0.69 -0.57
N THR A 129 9.73 -1.80 0.15
CA THR A 129 9.32 -1.82 1.57
C THR A 129 10.28 -1.00 2.44
N ALA A 130 11.59 -1.09 2.19
CA ALA A 130 12.59 -0.30 2.90
C ALA A 130 12.40 1.21 2.69
N ALA A 131 12.07 1.63 1.47
CA ALA A 131 11.76 3.04 1.18
C ALA A 131 10.53 3.53 1.96
N GLN A 132 9.46 2.73 2.00
CA GLN A 132 8.24 3.09 2.76
C GLN A 132 8.49 3.16 4.27
N LEU A 133 9.23 2.20 4.84
CA LEU A 133 9.59 2.22 6.26
C LEU A 133 10.50 3.41 6.60
N THR A 134 11.42 3.76 5.71
CA THR A 134 12.29 4.94 5.86
C THR A 134 11.46 6.23 5.89
N ALA A 135 10.48 6.35 4.99
CA ALA A 135 9.58 7.49 4.98
C ALA A 135 8.74 7.60 6.26
N LEU A 136 8.22 6.47 6.78
CA LEU A 136 7.54 6.45 8.08
C LEU A 136 8.46 6.86 9.23
N GLY A 137 9.71 6.38 9.23
CA GLY A 137 10.72 6.79 10.21
C GLY A 137 11.03 8.30 10.16
N LEU A 138 11.09 8.87 8.95
CA LEU A 138 11.26 10.31 8.76
C LEU A 138 10.07 11.08 9.36
N VAL A 139 8.84 10.63 9.10
CA VAL A 139 7.64 11.22 9.69
C VAL A 139 7.70 11.22 11.23
N PHE A 140 8.11 10.12 11.86
CA PHE A 140 8.27 10.05 13.32
C PHE A 140 9.34 11.02 13.84
N SER A 141 10.49 11.10 13.17
CA SER A 141 11.57 12.03 13.54
C SER A 141 11.10 13.49 13.44
N THR A 142 10.43 13.85 12.33
CA THR A 142 9.90 15.21 12.12
C THR A 142 8.82 15.57 13.13
N LEU A 143 7.86 14.67 13.40
CA LEU A 143 6.78 14.93 14.35
C LEU A 143 7.24 15.09 15.80
N THR A 144 8.36 14.44 16.15
CA THR A 144 8.94 14.51 17.50
C THR A 144 10.05 15.55 17.63
N ASN A 145 10.24 16.40 16.60
CA ASN A 145 11.31 17.40 16.53
C ASN A 145 12.70 16.80 16.79
N GLY A 146 12.95 15.59 16.28
CA GLY A 146 14.22 14.88 16.43
C GLY A 146 14.41 14.16 17.76
N ALA A 147 13.41 14.10 18.65
CA ALA A 147 13.51 13.30 19.88
C ALA A 147 13.60 11.79 19.59
N ILE A 148 12.98 11.33 18.50
CA ILE A 148 13.16 9.98 17.97
C ILE A 148 14.09 10.05 16.76
N SER A 149 15.21 9.33 16.80
CA SER A 149 16.11 9.24 15.66
C SER A 149 15.46 8.51 14.49
N LEU A 150 15.90 8.79 13.26
CA LEU A 150 15.37 8.14 12.05
C LEU A 150 15.40 6.61 12.17
N GLU A 151 16.54 6.05 12.63
CA GLU A 151 16.72 4.61 12.80
C GLU A 151 15.71 4.01 13.78
N THR A 152 15.50 4.68 14.92
CA THR A 152 14.52 4.22 15.91
C THR A 152 13.10 4.33 15.39
N GLY A 153 12.78 5.40 14.64
CA GLY A 153 11.50 5.55 13.95
C GLY A 153 11.22 4.45 12.93
N ILE A 154 12.25 4.03 12.16
CA ILE A 154 12.15 2.91 11.22
C ILE A 154 11.85 1.60 11.96
N VAL A 155 12.55 1.32 13.05
CA VAL A 155 12.32 0.09 13.83
C VAL A 155 10.92 0.08 14.44
N ILE A 156 10.49 1.18 15.05
CA ILE A 156 9.15 1.29 15.66
C ILE A 156 8.06 1.10 14.59
N SER A 157 8.16 1.82 13.47
CA SER A 157 7.20 1.69 12.37
C SER A 157 7.18 0.27 11.81
N GLY A 158 8.34 -0.34 11.60
CA GLY A 158 8.46 -1.72 11.15
C GLY A 158 7.78 -2.72 12.07
N VAL A 159 8.00 -2.61 13.39
CA VAL A 159 7.36 -3.49 14.38
C VAL A 159 5.84 -3.34 14.37
N ILE A 160 5.33 -2.11 14.34
CA ILE A 160 3.89 -1.84 14.31
C ILE A 160 3.26 -2.42 13.04
N VAL A 161 3.85 -2.10 11.87
CA VAL A 161 3.35 -2.55 10.57
C VAL A 161 3.39 -4.07 10.46
N LEU A 162 4.49 -4.69 10.86
CA LEU A 162 4.65 -6.13 10.84
C LEU A 162 3.64 -6.83 11.76
N ALA A 163 3.40 -6.30 12.97
CA ALA A 163 2.46 -6.89 13.93
C ALA A 163 1.04 -6.98 13.37
N TYR A 164 0.48 -5.87 12.86
CA TYR A 164 -0.89 -5.90 12.35
C TYR A 164 -0.99 -6.62 10.98
N THR A 165 0.07 -6.62 10.18
CA THR A 165 0.06 -7.29 8.86
C THR A 165 0.07 -8.81 8.99
N ILE A 166 0.87 -9.36 9.91
CA ILE A 166 0.96 -10.82 10.12
C ILE A 166 -0.37 -11.41 10.60
N TRP A 167 -1.10 -10.68 11.45
CA TRP A 167 -2.39 -11.16 11.95
C TRP A 167 -3.57 -10.82 11.04
N GLY A 168 -3.45 -9.78 10.21
CA GLY A 168 -4.56 -9.20 9.48
C GLY A 168 -5.06 -9.97 8.26
N GLY A 169 -4.16 -10.52 7.44
CA GLY A 169 -4.51 -11.05 6.12
C GLY A 169 -5.16 -10.03 5.16
N MET A 170 -5.58 -10.49 3.98
CA MET A 170 -6.10 -9.62 2.90
C MET A 170 -7.36 -8.83 3.31
N TRP A 171 -8.21 -9.37 4.18
CA TRP A 171 -9.38 -8.66 4.70
C TRP A 171 -9.02 -7.47 5.57
N SER A 172 -8.01 -7.61 6.43
CA SER A 172 -7.48 -6.49 7.22
C SER A 172 -6.92 -5.42 6.32
N VAL A 173 -6.03 -5.81 5.39
CA VAL A 173 -5.39 -4.89 4.45
C VAL A 173 -6.45 -4.11 3.67
N ALA A 174 -7.43 -4.78 3.08
CA ALA A 174 -8.44 -4.11 2.28
C ALA A 174 -9.32 -3.12 3.07
N MET A 175 -9.59 -3.40 4.35
CA MET A 175 -10.35 -2.49 5.20
C MET A 175 -9.51 -1.30 5.67
N THR A 176 -8.25 -1.54 6.05
CA THR A 176 -7.32 -0.46 6.41
C THR A 176 -7.06 0.44 5.21
N ASP A 177 -6.83 -0.13 4.02
CA ASP A 177 -6.59 0.61 2.79
C ASP A 177 -7.79 1.49 2.42
N LEU A 178 -9.01 0.99 2.58
CA LEU A 178 -10.22 1.79 2.34
C LEU A 178 -10.26 3.03 3.25
N PHE A 179 -10.02 2.83 4.55
CA PHE A 179 -9.97 3.92 5.51
C PHE A 179 -8.84 4.91 5.20
N GLN A 180 -7.64 4.41 4.93
CA GLN A 180 -6.46 5.21 4.64
C GLN A 180 -6.59 6.00 3.34
N SER A 181 -7.16 5.38 2.29
CA SER A 181 -7.41 6.04 1.01
C SER A 181 -8.35 7.24 1.17
N VAL A 182 -9.42 7.09 1.94
CA VAL A 182 -10.35 8.20 2.22
C VAL A 182 -9.64 9.31 2.98
N MET A 183 -8.84 8.96 4.00
CA MET A 183 -8.07 9.93 4.78
C MET A 183 -7.06 10.69 3.91
N ILE A 184 -6.38 10.02 2.99
CA ILE A 184 -5.44 10.62 2.05
C ILE A 184 -6.16 11.61 1.12
N ILE A 185 -7.28 11.18 0.50
CA ILE A 185 -8.03 12.02 -0.44
C ILE A 185 -8.56 13.27 0.25
N VAL A 186 -9.17 13.12 1.44
CA VAL A 186 -9.68 14.25 2.22
C VAL A 186 -8.54 15.14 2.70
N GLY A 187 -7.46 14.55 3.22
CA GLY A 187 -6.30 15.28 3.72
C GLY A 187 -5.63 16.13 2.64
N LEU A 188 -5.37 15.54 1.47
CA LEU A 188 -4.81 16.27 0.33
C LEU A 188 -5.78 17.32 -0.22
N GLY A 189 -7.08 17.04 -0.25
CA GLY A 189 -8.09 18.01 -0.67
C GLY A 189 -8.12 19.25 0.23
N VAL A 190 -8.02 19.06 1.55
CA VAL A 190 -7.94 20.16 2.52
C VAL A 190 -6.64 20.95 2.35
N ILE A 191 -5.50 20.28 2.17
CA ILE A 191 -4.21 20.96 1.91
C ILE A 191 -4.30 21.78 0.62
N ALA A 192 -4.85 21.20 -0.45
CA ALA A 192 -5.01 21.89 -1.73
C ALA A 192 -5.91 23.13 -1.61
N TRP A 193 -6.96 23.07 -0.79
CA TRP A 193 -7.80 24.24 -0.49
C TRP A 193 -6.99 25.34 0.19
N PHE A 194 -6.27 25.02 1.28
CA PHE A 194 -5.50 26.01 2.04
C PHE A 194 -4.30 26.60 1.30
N VAL A 195 -3.72 25.86 0.35
CA VAL A 195 -2.59 26.32 -0.47
C VAL A 195 -3.07 27.08 -1.72
N GLY A 196 -4.31 26.84 -2.15
CA GLY A 196 -4.92 27.49 -3.30
C GLY A 196 -5.50 28.88 -3.02
N ASP A 197 -5.79 29.19 -1.74
CA ASP A 197 -6.14 30.51 -1.22
C ASP A 197 -4.88 31.35 -0.91
#